data_AF-A0A952NFN0-F1
#
_entry.id   AF-A0A952NFN0-F1
#
_cell.length_a   1.000
_cell.length_b   1.000
_cell.length_c   1.000
_cell.angle_alpha   90.00
_cell.angle_beta   90.00
_cell.angle_gamma   90.00
#
_symmetry.space_group_name_H-M   'P 1'
#
loop_
_entity.id
_entity.type
_entity.pdbx_description
1 polymer ?
#
loop_
_entity_poly.entity_id
_entity_poly.type
_entity_poly.pdbx_seq_one_letter_code
_entity_poly.pdbx_strand_id
1 'polypeptide(L)'
;MKLFATLSLLLSCTLAAANLPPENVHAFGGTPSLTDARPLGGDDFVPWPFGSEMPFPWSFVQGVWLAEHGEFRSYFRFRVLKNDDGMRTLSVQQIDPVTCEQIAEGVGIEYGNVVWAQITVPGGHILRMQLRSFHKNAVSVPLRQKPIYDQYVVMSLSNSSDYKTLNMPMQQITPQLNFKCHIIER
;
A
#
# COMPACT_ATOMS: atom_id res chain seq x y z
N MET A 1 -50.47 -37.12 -30.08
CA MET A 1 -49.82 -38.13 -29.20
C MET A 1 -48.37 -38.30 -29.63
N LYS A 2 -47.40 -37.87 -28.80
CA LYS A 2 -45.96 -38.22 -28.76
C LYS A 2 -45.28 -37.25 -27.76
N LEU A 3 -45.24 -37.65 -26.49
CA LEU A 3 -44.08 -38.16 -25.73
C LEU A 3 -43.07 -37.06 -25.37
N PHE A 4 -43.21 -36.54 -24.16
CA PHE A 4 -42.21 -35.76 -23.42
C PHE A 4 -41.15 -36.71 -22.87
N ALA A 5 -39.87 -36.44 -23.15
CA ALA A 5 -38.74 -37.12 -22.53
C ALA A 5 -38.10 -36.18 -21.50
N THR A 6 -38.32 -36.47 -20.23
CA THR A 6 -37.70 -35.79 -19.08
C THR A 6 -36.32 -36.40 -18.81
N LEU A 7 -35.27 -35.61 -19.03
CA LEU A 7 -33.89 -35.98 -18.72
C LEU A 7 -33.52 -35.44 -17.34
N SER A 8 -33.44 -36.32 -16.33
CA SER A 8 -32.98 -35.96 -14.99
C SER A 8 -31.46 -36.15 -14.90
N LEU A 9 -30.71 -35.06 -14.78
CA LEU A 9 -29.28 -35.09 -14.42
C LEU A 9 -29.14 -35.13 -12.90
N LEU A 10 -28.62 -36.24 -12.37
CA LEU A 10 -28.17 -36.35 -10.99
C LEU A 10 -26.73 -35.84 -10.90
N LEU A 11 -26.53 -34.73 -10.19
CA LEU A 11 -25.24 -34.12 -9.93
C LEU A 11 -24.69 -34.67 -8.60
N SER A 12 -23.80 -35.64 -8.67
CA SER A 12 -23.10 -36.18 -7.49
C SER A 12 -21.94 -35.27 -7.11
N CYS A 13 -22.01 -34.65 -5.93
CA CYS A 13 -20.97 -33.81 -5.38
C CYS A 13 -20.00 -34.68 -4.55
N THR A 14 -18.79 -34.94 -5.05
CA THR A 14 -17.74 -35.60 -4.28
C THR A 14 -16.96 -34.57 -3.46
N LEU A 15 -17.14 -34.58 -2.13
CA LEU A 15 -16.26 -33.85 -1.21
C LEU A 15 -14.88 -34.53 -1.18
N ALA A 16 -13.88 -33.84 -1.73
CA ALA A 16 -12.47 -34.17 -1.49
C ALA A 16 -12.02 -33.48 -0.19
N ALA A 17 -11.69 -34.27 0.83
CA ALA A 17 -11.04 -33.79 2.04
C ALA A 17 -9.58 -33.42 1.72
N ALA A 18 -9.27 -32.12 1.77
CA ALA A 18 -7.91 -31.64 1.66
C ALA A 18 -7.20 -31.78 3.03
N ASN A 19 -6.14 -32.58 3.07
CA ASN A 19 -5.21 -32.63 4.20
C ASN A 19 -4.39 -31.33 4.21
N LEU A 20 -4.54 -30.54 5.28
CA LEU A 20 -3.72 -29.36 5.52
C LEU A 20 -2.31 -29.77 6.02
N PRO A 21 -1.23 -29.16 5.50
CA PRO A 21 0.11 -29.35 6.04
C PRO A 21 0.26 -28.67 7.42
N PRO A 22 1.19 -29.12 8.27
CA PRO A 22 1.41 -28.57 9.61
C PRO A 22 1.94 -27.13 9.55
N GLU A 23 1.33 -26.25 10.33
CA GLU A 23 1.80 -24.88 10.59
C GLU A 23 3.14 -24.89 11.32
N ASN A 24 4.19 -24.37 10.69
CA ASN A 24 5.40 -23.95 11.37
C ASN A 24 5.17 -22.59 12.04
N VAL A 25 4.66 -22.62 13.26
CA VAL A 25 4.55 -21.43 14.12
C VAL A 25 5.95 -21.06 14.61
N HIS A 26 6.61 -20.11 13.94
CA HIS A 26 7.76 -19.42 14.52
C HIS A 26 7.26 -18.46 15.59
N ALA A 27 7.35 -18.90 16.86
CA ALA A 27 7.09 -18.08 18.02
C ALA A 27 8.10 -16.91 18.10
N PHE A 28 7.65 -15.69 17.82
CA PHE A 28 8.36 -14.47 18.18
C PHE A 28 8.20 -14.21 19.69
N GLY A 29 8.96 -14.96 20.49
CA GLY A 29 9.10 -14.76 21.92
C GLY A 29 10.32 -13.88 22.21
N GLY A 30 10.15 -12.56 22.15
CA GLY A 30 11.16 -11.59 22.55
C GLY A 30 10.50 -10.35 23.08
N THR A 31 10.37 -10.23 24.39
CA THR A 31 10.02 -8.97 25.07
C THR A 31 11.13 -7.95 24.79
N PRO A 32 10.84 -6.81 24.14
CA PRO A 32 11.87 -5.81 23.90
C PRO A 32 12.29 -5.16 25.22
N SER A 33 13.54 -5.40 25.61
CA SER A 33 14.21 -4.68 26.68
C SER A 33 14.49 -3.24 26.23
N LEU A 34 13.98 -2.27 26.97
CA LEU A 34 13.97 -0.84 26.64
C LEU A 34 15.32 -0.12 26.78
N THR A 35 16.42 -0.84 27.01
CA THR A 35 17.71 -0.23 27.38
C THR A 35 18.84 -0.42 26.38
N ASP A 36 18.58 -0.98 25.20
CA ASP A 36 19.60 -1.13 24.15
C ASP A 36 19.19 -0.36 22.88
N ALA A 37 19.12 0.96 23.01
CA ALA A 37 18.92 1.88 21.90
C ALA A 37 20.19 1.96 21.04
N ARG A 38 20.48 0.89 20.30
CA ARG A 38 21.22 1.03 19.05
C ARG A 38 20.40 1.97 18.15
N PRO A 39 21.01 2.88 17.38
CA PRO A 39 20.32 3.54 16.29
C PRO A 39 19.99 2.47 15.25
N LEU A 40 18.84 1.81 15.44
CA LEU A 40 18.23 0.96 14.44
C LEU A 40 17.97 1.89 13.26
N GLY A 41 18.70 1.68 12.16
CA GLY A 41 18.46 2.34 10.89
C GLY A 41 17.17 1.84 10.23
N GLY A 42 16.09 1.74 11.01
CA GLY A 42 14.75 1.36 10.59
C GLY A 42 13.78 2.47 10.99
N ASP A 43 13.02 2.96 10.02
CA ASP A 43 12.00 4.01 10.19
C ASP A 43 10.77 3.54 11.02
N ASP A 44 10.96 2.53 11.88
CA ASP A 44 9.96 1.76 12.64
C ASP A 44 9.33 2.56 13.78
N PHE A 45 9.96 3.67 14.16
CA PHE A 45 9.42 4.59 15.15
C PHE A 45 9.61 6.05 14.73
N VAL A 46 9.12 6.41 13.55
CA VAL A 46 8.90 7.83 13.24
C VAL A 46 7.61 8.27 13.94
N PRO A 47 7.67 9.18 14.93
CA PRO A 47 6.48 9.74 15.55
C PRO A 47 5.83 10.72 14.56
N TRP A 48 5.02 10.20 13.66
CA TRP A 48 4.29 11.02 12.70
C TRP A 48 3.34 11.97 13.43
N PRO A 49 3.30 13.26 13.05
CA PRO A 49 2.46 14.26 13.73
C PRO A 49 1.00 14.14 13.27
N PHE A 50 0.38 12.98 13.49
CA PHE A 50 -1.02 12.72 13.16
C PHE A 50 -1.94 13.78 13.78
N GLY A 51 -2.94 14.22 13.03
CA GLY A 51 -3.79 15.37 13.38
C GLY A 51 -3.22 16.73 12.95
N SER A 52 -1.98 16.79 12.46
CA SER A 52 -1.36 17.99 11.89
C SER A 52 -1.18 17.87 10.36
N GLU A 53 -2.05 17.11 9.70
CA GLU A 53 -2.03 16.91 8.26
C GLU A 53 -2.24 18.23 7.50
N MET A 54 -1.35 18.51 6.55
CA MET A 54 -1.50 19.60 5.59
C MET A 54 -2.53 19.25 4.52
N PRO A 55 -3.16 20.25 3.85
CA PRO A 55 -3.98 20.00 2.67
C PRO A 55 -3.27 19.09 1.67
N PHE A 56 -3.99 18.09 1.14
CA PHE A 56 -3.35 17.05 0.35
C PHE A 56 -2.69 17.64 -0.92
N PRO A 57 -1.42 17.34 -1.20
CA PRO A 57 -0.64 18.01 -2.24
C PRO A 57 -0.93 17.47 -3.65
N TRP A 58 -2.15 17.67 -4.13
CA TRP A 58 -2.59 17.23 -5.46
C TRP A 58 -1.71 17.72 -6.63
N SER A 59 -1.02 18.86 -6.46
CA SER A 59 -0.16 19.45 -7.49
C SER A 59 1.09 18.63 -7.79
N PHE A 60 1.61 17.86 -6.83
CA PHE A 60 2.85 17.10 -6.99
C PHE A 60 2.75 15.63 -6.62
N VAL A 61 1.63 15.16 -6.06
CA VAL A 61 1.44 13.73 -5.76
C VAL A 61 1.54 12.83 -7.02
N GLN A 62 1.22 13.37 -8.20
CA GLN A 62 1.31 12.61 -9.44
C GLN A 62 2.75 12.18 -9.73
N GLY A 63 2.93 10.91 -10.09
CA GLY A 63 4.23 10.36 -10.46
C GLY A 63 4.45 8.94 -9.94
N VAL A 64 5.70 8.53 -9.89
CA VAL A 64 6.13 7.29 -9.27
C VAL A 64 6.88 7.56 -7.99
N TRP A 65 6.48 6.86 -6.94
CA TRP A 65 6.97 6.98 -5.58
C TRP A 65 7.53 5.65 -5.12
N LEU A 66 8.56 5.71 -4.28
CA LEU A 66 9.16 4.57 -3.61
C LEU A 66 8.73 4.58 -2.15
N ALA A 67 8.21 3.46 -1.68
CA ALA A 67 8.01 3.19 -0.26
C ALA A 67 8.97 2.07 0.16
N GLU A 68 9.75 2.32 1.22
CA GLU A 68 10.74 1.40 1.77
C GLU A 68 10.63 1.35 3.28
N HIS A 69 10.62 0.15 3.85
CA HIS A 69 10.59 -0.09 5.28
C HIS A 69 11.05 -1.50 5.64
N GLY A 70 12.21 -1.63 6.29
CA GLY A 70 12.83 -2.93 6.51
C GLY A 70 13.04 -3.68 5.18
N GLU A 71 12.48 -4.87 5.08
CA GLU A 71 12.49 -5.70 3.86
C GLU A 71 11.38 -5.33 2.86
N PHE A 72 10.40 -4.50 3.26
CA PHE A 72 9.35 -4.06 2.35
C PHE A 72 9.89 -2.96 1.43
N ARG A 73 9.79 -3.19 0.12
CA ARG A 73 10.10 -2.20 -0.91
C ARG A 73 9.09 -2.34 -2.03
N SER A 74 8.49 -1.23 -2.46
CA SER A 74 7.60 -1.24 -3.62
C SER A 74 7.51 0.14 -4.25
N TYR A 75 7.28 0.17 -5.57
CA TYR A 75 6.97 1.39 -6.29
C TYR A 75 5.47 1.58 -6.34
N PHE A 76 5.03 2.83 -6.21
CA PHE A 76 3.64 3.23 -6.35
C PHE A 76 3.53 4.28 -7.43
N ARG A 77 2.71 4.02 -8.45
CA ARG A 77 2.34 5.01 -9.45
C ARG A 77 1.03 5.66 -9.04
N PHE A 78 1.06 6.97 -8.89
CA PHE A 78 -0.08 7.79 -8.57
C PHE A 78 -0.46 8.66 -9.76
N ARG A 79 -1.69 8.52 -10.25
CA ARG A 79 -2.27 9.38 -11.29
C ARG A 79 -3.45 10.13 -10.70
N VAL A 80 -3.43 11.45 -10.80
CA VAL A 80 -4.57 12.28 -10.41
C VAL A 80 -5.59 12.25 -11.54
N LEU A 81 -6.81 11.87 -11.22
CA LEU A 81 -7.95 11.93 -12.12
C LEU A 81 -8.89 13.03 -11.62
N LYS A 82 -9.56 13.71 -12.54
CA LYS A 82 -10.56 14.72 -12.23
C LYS A 82 -11.84 14.33 -12.95
N ASN A 83 -12.95 14.22 -12.22
CA ASN A 83 -14.26 13.99 -12.82
C ASN A 83 -14.89 15.32 -13.30
N ASP A 84 -16.04 15.23 -13.95
CA ASP A 84 -16.75 16.40 -14.50
C ASP A 84 -17.21 17.37 -13.40
N ASP A 85 -17.51 16.86 -12.20
CA ASP A 85 -17.86 17.67 -11.02
C ASP A 85 -16.64 18.37 -10.37
N GLY A 86 -15.45 18.13 -10.91
CA GLY A 86 -14.19 18.69 -10.42
C GLY A 86 -13.62 18.00 -9.18
N MET A 87 -14.25 16.92 -8.71
CA MET A 87 -13.73 16.04 -7.68
C MET A 87 -12.46 15.34 -8.18
N ARG A 88 -11.42 15.35 -7.34
CA ARG A 88 -10.15 14.69 -7.62
C ARG A 88 -10.15 13.29 -7.00
N THR A 89 -9.76 12.31 -7.79
CA THR A 89 -9.48 10.94 -7.31
C THR A 89 -8.05 10.58 -7.64
N LEU A 90 -7.49 9.65 -6.86
CA LEU A 90 -6.13 9.16 -7.06
C LEU A 90 -6.19 7.72 -7.57
N SER A 91 -5.82 7.49 -8.83
CA SER A 91 -5.56 6.14 -9.31
C SER A 91 -4.20 5.67 -8.80
N VAL A 92 -4.17 4.48 -8.23
CA VAL A 92 -3.01 3.89 -7.55
C VAL A 92 -2.66 2.58 -8.24
N GLN A 93 -1.39 2.42 -8.60
CA GLN A 93 -0.84 1.13 -9.05
C GLN A 93 0.37 0.80 -8.19
N GLN A 94 0.39 -0.39 -7.61
CA GLN A 94 1.55 -0.94 -6.93
C GLN A 94 2.36 -1.77 -7.91
N ILE A 95 3.66 -1.54 -7.93
CA ILE A 95 4.62 -2.17 -8.85
C ILE A 95 5.67 -2.88 -8.01
N ASP A 96 5.91 -4.14 -8.34
CA ASP A 96 6.98 -4.92 -7.73
C ASP A 96 8.36 -4.38 -8.18
N PRO A 97 9.30 -4.12 -7.26
CA PRO A 97 10.56 -3.51 -7.61
C PRO A 97 11.55 -4.46 -8.31
N VAL A 98 11.29 -5.77 -8.28
CA VAL A 98 12.14 -6.82 -8.86
C VAL A 98 11.64 -7.22 -10.24
N THR A 99 10.36 -7.58 -10.36
CA THR A 99 9.77 -8.02 -11.64
C THR A 99 9.30 -6.86 -12.50
N CYS A 100 9.16 -5.66 -11.91
CA CYS A 100 8.61 -4.49 -12.56
C CYS A 100 7.15 -4.66 -13.04
N GLU A 101 6.45 -5.67 -12.52
CA GLU A 101 5.05 -5.93 -12.85
C GLU A 101 4.11 -5.19 -11.91
N GLN A 102 2.92 -4.86 -12.40
CA GLN A 102 1.84 -4.36 -11.57
C GLN A 102 1.30 -5.51 -10.71
N ILE A 103 1.38 -5.35 -9.39
CA ILE A 103 0.93 -6.37 -8.43
C ILE A 103 -0.30 -5.94 -7.63
N ALA A 104 -0.75 -4.70 -7.77
CA ALA A 104 -2.00 -4.25 -7.17
C ALA A 104 -2.49 -2.96 -7.83
N GLU A 105 -3.79 -2.68 -7.74
CA GLU A 105 -4.37 -1.42 -8.22
C GLU A 105 -5.55 -0.96 -7.38
N GLY A 106 -5.81 0.34 -7.40
CA GLY A 106 -6.84 0.94 -6.56
C GLY A 106 -7.20 2.36 -6.94
N VAL A 107 -8.19 2.87 -6.22
CA VAL A 107 -8.62 4.27 -6.32
C VAL A 107 -8.72 4.85 -4.91
N GLY A 108 -8.28 6.09 -4.77
CA GLY A 108 -8.38 6.87 -3.56
C GLY A 108 -9.17 8.15 -3.72
N ILE A 109 -9.77 8.58 -2.62
CA ILE A 109 -10.48 9.85 -2.47
C ILE A 109 -9.94 10.61 -1.27
N GLU A 110 -9.93 11.94 -1.34
CA GLU A 110 -9.55 12.77 -0.20
C GLU A 110 -10.73 12.95 0.77
N TYR A 111 -10.46 12.75 2.05
CA TYR A 111 -11.35 13.09 3.15
C TYR A 111 -10.52 13.60 4.33
N GLY A 112 -10.76 14.84 4.75
CA GLY A 112 -10.06 15.45 5.88
C GLY A 112 -8.55 15.54 5.69
N ASN A 113 -8.09 16.06 4.54
CA ASN A 113 -6.67 16.18 4.14
C ASN A 113 -5.91 14.84 3.97
N VAL A 114 -6.60 13.71 4.06
CA VAL A 114 -6.04 12.37 3.89
C VAL A 114 -6.64 11.72 2.66
N VAL A 115 -5.81 11.17 1.77
CA VAL A 115 -6.32 10.31 0.69
C VAL A 115 -6.47 8.90 1.20
N TRP A 116 -7.70 8.39 1.18
CA TRP A 116 -8.05 7.02 1.53
C TRP A 116 -8.24 6.22 0.25
N ALA A 117 -7.51 5.13 0.11
CA ALA A 117 -7.58 4.26 -1.06
C ALA A 117 -7.77 2.80 -0.66
N GLN A 118 -8.50 2.09 -1.50
CA GLN A 118 -8.60 0.64 -1.46
C GLN A 118 -7.83 0.09 -2.66
N ILE A 119 -6.89 -0.81 -2.39
CA ILE A 119 -6.04 -1.44 -3.39
C ILE A 119 -6.36 -2.93 -3.40
N THR A 120 -6.61 -3.48 -4.58
CA THR A 120 -6.89 -4.90 -4.80
C THR A 120 -5.64 -5.56 -5.39
N VAL A 121 -5.19 -6.62 -4.73
CA VAL A 121 -4.10 -7.49 -5.20
C VAL A 121 -4.72 -8.63 -6.02
N PRO A 122 -4.05 -9.13 -7.08
CA PRO A 122 -4.45 -10.37 -7.75
C PRO A 122 -4.73 -11.49 -6.74
N GLY A 123 -5.83 -12.20 -6.92
CA GLY A 123 -6.34 -13.17 -5.94
C GLY A 123 -7.39 -12.61 -4.97
N GLY A 124 -7.70 -11.31 -5.04
CA GLY A 124 -8.83 -10.71 -4.33
C GLY A 124 -8.51 -10.20 -2.92
N HIS A 125 -7.25 -10.22 -2.50
CA HIS A 125 -6.84 -9.60 -1.25
C HIS A 125 -6.95 -8.08 -1.34
N ILE A 126 -7.48 -7.45 -0.29
CA ILE A 126 -7.71 -6.01 -0.24
C ILE A 126 -6.77 -5.37 0.78
N LEU A 127 -6.00 -4.39 0.32
CA LEU A 127 -5.18 -3.52 1.14
C LEU A 127 -5.87 -2.15 1.28
N ARG A 128 -5.77 -1.57 2.46
CA ARG A 128 -6.19 -0.19 2.73
C ARG A 128 -4.94 0.68 2.79
N MET A 129 -4.92 1.70 1.95
CA MET A 129 -3.85 2.69 1.88
C MET A 129 -4.38 4.04 2.32
N GLN A 130 -3.58 4.79 3.08
CA GLN A 130 -3.84 6.18 3.40
C GLN A 130 -2.59 6.99 3.04
N LEU A 131 -2.76 8.12 2.37
CA LEU A 131 -1.68 9.06 2.09
C LEU A 131 -1.92 10.36 2.85
N ARG A 132 -0.89 10.80 3.56
CA ARG A 132 -0.88 12.02 4.35
C ARG A 132 0.27 12.91 3.92
N SER A 133 0.10 14.20 4.11
CA SER A 133 1.17 15.18 3.94
C SER A 133 1.42 15.92 5.24
N PHE A 134 2.69 16.11 5.58
CA PHE A 134 3.09 16.83 6.79
C PHE A 134 4.14 17.89 6.43
N HIS A 135 4.11 19.01 7.14
CA HIS A 135 5.15 20.03 7.02
C HIS A 135 6.49 19.44 7.48
N LYS A 136 7.59 19.75 6.80
CA LYS A 136 8.93 19.22 7.13
C LYS A 136 9.33 19.49 8.59
N ASN A 137 8.93 20.66 9.11
CA ASN A 137 9.24 21.07 10.49
C ASN A 137 8.36 20.40 11.55
N ALA A 138 7.25 19.75 11.15
CA ALA A 138 6.40 19.01 12.08
C ALA A 138 6.93 17.61 12.37
N VAL A 139 7.83 17.09 11.52
CA VAL A 139 8.50 15.79 11.73
C VAL A 139 9.74 16.02 12.58
N SER A 140 9.77 15.42 13.77
CA SER A 140 10.83 15.65 14.76
C SER A 140 12.08 14.81 14.55
N VAL A 141 12.08 13.91 13.56
CA VAL A 141 13.18 12.98 13.28
C VAL A 141 13.73 13.21 11.87
N PRO A 142 15.04 13.06 11.66
CA PRO A 142 15.62 13.14 10.32
C PRO A 142 15.13 11.95 9.48
N LEU A 143 14.61 12.24 8.29
CA LEU A 143 14.20 11.23 7.32
C LEU A 143 15.23 11.13 6.19
N ARG A 144 15.35 9.95 5.58
CA ARG A 144 16.19 9.75 4.38
C ARG A 144 15.55 10.37 3.14
N GLN A 145 14.24 10.39 3.10
CA GLN A 145 13.44 10.97 2.04
C GLN A 145 13.59 12.49 2.05
N LYS A 146 13.62 13.11 0.88
CA LYS A 146 13.70 14.56 0.73
C LYS A 146 12.28 15.14 0.67
N PRO A 147 12.00 16.22 1.43
CA PRO A 147 10.70 16.88 1.33
C PRO A 147 10.54 17.54 -0.04
N ILE A 148 9.30 17.61 -0.53
CA ILE A 148 8.92 18.26 -1.77
C ILE A 148 8.05 19.45 -1.41
N TYR A 149 8.46 20.66 -1.79
CA TYR A 149 7.82 21.91 -1.36
C TYR A 149 7.60 21.97 0.17
N ASP A 150 8.64 21.62 0.92
CA ASP A 150 8.65 21.57 2.39
C ASP A 150 7.63 20.61 3.02
N GLN A 151 7.21 19.59 2.27
CA GLN A 151 6.27 18.57 2.73
C GLN A 151 6.84 17.16 2.60
N TYR A 152 6.56 16.33 3.61
CA TYR A 152 6.75 14.89 3.55
C TYR A 152 5.43 14.21 3.24
N VAL A 153 5.46 13.22 2.35
CA VAL A 153 4.33 12.34 2.09
C VAL A 153 4.56 11.02 2.81
N VAL A 154 3.56 10.58 3.56
CA VAL A 154 3.58 9.35 4.35
C VAL A 154 2.45 8.45 3.90
N MET A 155 2.78 7.18 3.68
CA MET A 155 1.83 6.14 3.35
C MET A 155 1.60 5.23 4.54
N SER A 156 0.35 5.06 4.92
CA SER A 156 -0.09 4.02 5.84
C SER A 156 -0.71 2.88 5.04
N LEU A 157 -0.18 1.66 5.17
CA LEU A 157 -0.67 0.48 4.48
C LEU A 157 -1.09 -0.59 5.50
N SER A 158 -2.28 -1.16 5.33
CA SER A 158 -2.80 -2.21 6.20
C SER A 158 -3.56 -3.24 5.38
N ASN A 159 -3.57 -4.49 5.84
CA ASN A 159 -4.47 -5.49 5.28
C ASN A 159 -5.90 -5.20 5.79
N SER A 160 -6.91 -5.35 4.94
CA SER A 160 -8.31 -5.17 5.34
C SER A 160 -8.74 -6.03 6.55
N SER A 161 -8.11 -7.19 6.73
CA SER A 161 -8.36 -8.12 7.84
C SER A 161 -7.49 -7.91 9.09
N ASP A 162 -6.50 -7.01 9.02
CA ASP A 162 -5.54 -6.76 10.11
C ASP A 162 -5.69 -5.32 10.62
N TYR A 163 -5.39 -5.11 11.90
CA TYR A 163 -5.30 -3.80 12.53
C TYR A 163 -3.90 -3.20 12.42
N LYS A 164 -2.89 -4.01 12.09
CA LYS A 164 -1.53 -3.53 11.92
C LYS A 164 -1.44 -2.63 10.70
N THR A 165 -0.97 -1.42 10.95
CA THR A 165 -0.75 -0.41 9.93
C THR A 165 0.73 -0.10 9.85
N LEU A 166 1.29 -0.26 8.67
CA LEU A 166 2.66 0.08 8.38
C LEU A 166 2.72 1.51 7.85
N ASN A 167 3.42 2.40 8.56
CA ASN A 167 3.55 3.81 8.19
C ASN A 167 4.95 4.05 7.60
N MET A 168 5.02 4.55 6.38
CA MET A 168 6.27 4.67 5.62
C MET A 168 6.37 6.04 4.98
N PRO A 169 7.51 6.75 5.13
CA PRO A 169 7.76 7.92 4.30
C PRO A 169 7.94 7.48 2.84
N MET A 170 7.39 8.25 1.93
CA MET A 170 7.54 8.00 0.51
C MET A 170 8.53 8.98 -0.13
N GLN A 171 9.34 8.50 -1.06
CA GLN A 171 10.20 9.33 -1.91
C GLN A 171 9.65 9.36 -3.32
N GLN A 172 9.37 10.55 -3.87
CA GLN A 172 9.07 10.65 -5.29
C GLN A 172 10.34 10.36 -6.09
N ILE A 173 10.24 9.41 -7.02
CA ILE A 173 11.32 9.04 -7.95
C ILE A 173 11.23 9.88 -9.21
N THR A 174 10.01 10.07 -9.73
CA THR A 174 9.76 10.92 -10.89
C THR A 174 8.32 11.46 -10.87
N PRO A 175 8.07 12.71 -11.26
CA PRO A 175 6.71 13.23 -11.45
C PRO A 175 6.05 12.66 -12.72
N GLN A 176 6.81 11.99 -13.58
CA GLN A 176 6.30 11.46 -14.86
C GLN A 176 5.72 10.05 -14.69
N LEU A 177 4.61 9.77 -15.39
CA LEU A 177 3.92 8.47 -15.30
C LEU A 177 4.53 7.38 -16.19
N ASN A 178 5.35 7.76 -17.17
CA ASN A 178 6.03 6.88 -18.13
C ASN A 178 7.33 6.27 -17.57
N PHE A 179 7.47 6.19 -16.25
CA PHE A 179 8.60 5.54 -15.59
C PHE A 179 8.79 4.12 -16.09
N LYS A 180 10.01 3.82 -16.55
CA LYS A 180 10.45 2.46 -16.86
C LYS A 180 11.17 1.93 -15.62
N CYS A 181 10.56 0.93 -15.00
CA CYS A 181 11.21 0.21 -13.93
C CYS A 181 12.41 -0.56 -14.50
N HIS A 182 13.57 -0.40 -13.88
CA HIS A 182 14.79 -1.10 -14.25
C HIS A 182 15.01 -2.23 -13.26
N ILE A 183 15.13 -3.45 -13.77
CA ILE A 183 15.54 -4.60 -12.97
C ILE A 183 16.99 -4.34 -12.56
N ILE A 184 17.21 -4.16 -11.25
CA ILE A 184 18.56 -4.07 -10.71
C ILE A 184 19.01 -5.50 -10.49
N GLU A 185 19.82 -6.05 -11.39
CA GLU A 185 20.58 -7.27 -11.14
C GLU A 185 21.51 -6.98 -9.96
N ARG A 186 21.27 -7.62 -8.83
CA ARG A 186 22.15 -7.57 -7.65
C ARG A 186 23.14 -8.71 -7.68
#